data_AF-A0A0G2HUL1-F1
#
_entry.id   AF-A0A0G2HUL1-F1
#
_cell.length_a   1.000
_cell.length_b   1.000
_cell.length_c   1.000
_cell.angle_alpha   90.00
_cell.angle_beta   90.00
_cell.angle_gamma   90.00
#
_symmetry.space_group_name_H-M   'P 1'
#
loop_
_entity.id
_entity.type
_entity.pdbx_description
1 polymer ?
#
loop_
_entity_poly.entity_id
_entity_poly.type
_entity_poly.pdbx_seq_one_letter_code
_entity_poly.pdbx_strand_id
1 'polypeptide(L)'
;MSIPPEALQKLVQEIESRAIAAQQQINVVKAQITGKQRELRLLELTSSEISQLPKETNVYEGVGKMFVASPITNVNKRLSTEKGELKTDISNLEKKLQYLETTHKNSRQHIDQIFKSGGKA
;
A
#
# COMPACT_ATOMS: atom_id res chain seq x y z
N MET A 1 -40.58 -2.14 13.02
CA MET A 1 -40.33 -1.12 14.06
C MET A 1 -39.42 -0.07 13.47
N SER A 2 -39.93 1.14 13.31
CA SER A 2 -39.21 2.26 12.71
C SER A 2 -38.12 2.74 13.67
N ILE A 3 -36.89 2.86 13.17
CA ILE A 3 -35.77 3.43 13.93
C ILE A 3 -36.13 4.88 14.28
N PRO A 4 -35.94 5.34 15.54
CA PRO A 4 -36.19 6.72 15.91
C PRO A 4 -35.38 7.69 15.02
N PRO A 5 -35.96 8.82 14.57
CA PRO A 5 -35.27 9.77 13.68
C PRO A 5 -33.89 10.22 14.20
N GLU A 6 -33.77 10.42 15.51
CA GLU A 6 -32.52 10.79 16.18
C GLU A 6 -31.45 9.68 16.14
N ALA A 7 -31.88 8.42 16.31
CA ALA A 7 -30.98 7.26 16.24
C ALA A 7 -30.47 7.05 14.80
N LEU A 8 -31.32 7.36 13.82
CA LEU A 8 -30.99 7.28 12.40
C LEU A 8 -30.00 8.38 12.00
N GLN A 9 -30.16 9.60 12.52
CA GLN A 9 -29.22 10.71 12.28
C GLN A 9 -27.84 10.44 12.91
N LYS A 10 -27.78 9.93 14.15
CA LYS A 10 -26.52 9.52 14.79
C LYS A 10 -25.82 8.40 14.02
N LEU A 11 -26.58 7.40 13.55
CA LEU A 11 -26.03 6.31 12.75
C LEU A 11 -25.42 6.80 11.43
N VAL A 12 -26.09 7.72 10.72
CA VAL A 12 -25.56 8.31 9.48
C VAL A 12 -24.27 9.07 9.74
N GLN A 13 -24.22 9.91 10.79
CA GLN A 13 -23.00 10.65 11.16
C GLN A 13 -21.82 9.72 11.49
N GLU A 14 -22.07 8.61 12.19
CA GLU A 14 -21.02 7.63 12.47
C GLU A 14 -20.50 6.94 11.20
N ILE A 15 -21.39 6.60 10.26
CA ILE A 15 -20.99 5.95 9.00
C ILE A 15 -20.23 6.95 8.12
N GLU A 16 -20.64 8.22 8.06
CA GLU A 16 -19.91 9.27 7.34
C GLU A 16 -18.51 9.49 7.89
N SER A 17 -18.36 9.57 9.22
CA SER A 17 -17.07 9.69 9.88
C SER A 17 -16.14 8.52 9.53
N ARG A 18 -16.67 7.28 9.56
CA ARG A 18 -15.91 6.09 9.16
C ARG A 18 -15.55 6.10 7.67
N ALA A 19 -16.43 6.57 6.80
CA ALA A 19 -16.17 6.66 5.37
C ALA A 19 -15.04 7.66 5.08
N ILE A 20 -15.03 8.83 5.72
CA ILE A 20 -13.96 9.83 5.60
C ILE A 20 -12.63 9.25 6.08
N ALA A 21 -12.61 8.60 7.25
CA ALA A 21 -11.41 7.97 7.79
C ALA A 21 -10.87 6.86 6.85
N ALA A 22 -11.74 6.02 6.31
CA ALA A 22 -11.36 5.00 5.34
C ALA A 22 -10.76 5.61 4.07
N GLN A 23 -11.36 6.69 3.55
CA GLN A 23 -10.85 7.39 2.36
C GLN A 23 -9.47 8.01 2.59
N GLN A 24 -9.21 8.58 3.77
CA GLN A 24 -7.89 9.08 4.14
C GLN A 24 -6.86 7.94 4.18
N GLN A 25 -7.20 6.80 4.80
CA GLN A 25 -6.31 5.64 4.86
C GLN A 25 -6.03 5.06 3.48
N ILE A 26 -7.01 5.01 2.58
CA ILE A 26 -6.84 4.59 1.19
C ILE A 26 -5.75 5.43 0.52
N ASN A 27 -5.80 6.76 0.67
CA ASN A 27 -4.84 7.66 0.05
C ASN A 27 -3.42 7.43 0.59
N VAL A 28 -3.28 7.22 1.90
CA VAL A 28 -1.99 6.90 2.54
C VAL A 28 -1.43 5.58 2.01
N VAL A 29 -2.24 4.53 1.96
CA VAL A 29 -1.81 3.21 1.48
C VAL A 29 -1.42 3.27 0.00
N LYS A 30 -2.16 4.01 -0.84
CA LYS A 30 -1.80 4.23 -2.25
C LYS A 30 -0.44 4.91 -2.38
N ALA A 31 -0.19 5.96 -1.60
CA ALA A 31 1.10 6.63 -1.61
C ALA A 31 2.26 5.70 -1.18
N GLN A 32 2.03 4.84 -0.17
CA GLN A 32 3.00 3.84 0.26
C GLN A 32 3.29 2.81 -0.83
N ILE A 33 2.27 2.31 -1.53
CA ILE A 33 2.42 1.39 -2.66
C ILE A 33 3.27 2.04 -3.76
N THR A 34 2.94 3.27 -4.17
CA THR A 34 3.71 3.98 -5.21
C THR A 34 5.18 4.18 -4.80
N GLY A 35 5.42 4.50 -3.53
CA GLY A 35 6.78 4.63 -2.99
C GLY A 35 7.57 3.32 -3.11
N LYS A 36 7.00 2.21 -2.62
CA LYS A 36 7.65 0.89 -2.68
C LYS A 36 7.79 0.35 -4.11
N GLN A 37 6.84 0.63 -5.00
CA GLN A 37 6.97 0.27 -6.42
C GLN A 37 8.13 0.99 -7.10
N ARG A 38 8.38 2.26 -6.76
CA ARG A 38 9.55 3.00 -7.24
C ARG A 38 10.85 2.39 -6.73
N GLU A 39 10.90 2.04 -5.45
CA GLU A 39 12.06 1.39 -4.83
C GLU A 39 12.35 0.03 -5.48
N LEU A 40 11.31 -0.80 -5.66
CA LEU A 40 11.40 -2.07 -6.37
C LEU A 40 11.95 -1.87 -7.79
N ARG A 41 11.47 -0.86 -8.51
CA ARG A 41 11.93 -0.57 -9.87
C ARG A 41 13.40 -0.17 -9.91
N LEU A 42 13.85 0.67 -8.97
CA LEU A 42 15.25 1.05 -8.84
C LEU A 42 16.11 -0.18 -8.61
N LEU A 43 15.71 -1.05 -7.68
CA LEU A 43 16.42 -2.27 -7.36
C LEU A 43 16.50 -3.24 -8.55
N GLU A 44 15.43 -3.37 -9.34
CA GLU A 44 15.43 -4.17 -10.56
C GLU A 44 16.41 -3.64 -11.61
N LEU A 45 16.50 -2.32 -11.76
CA LEU A 45 17.46 -1.69 -12.67
C LEU A 45 18.89 -1.92 -12.19
N THR A 46 19.17 -1.69 -10.90
CA THR A 46 20.49 -1.95 -10.31
C THR A 46 20.90 -3.42 -10.46
N SER A 47 19.98 -4.36 -10.23
CA SER A 47 20.25 -5.79 -10.43
C SER A 47 20.53 -6.12 -11.90
N SER A 48 19.81 -5.50 -12.84
CA SER A 48 20.05 -5.65 -14.28
C SER A 48 21.43 -5.11 -14.67
N GLU A 49 21.79 -3.92 -14.22
CA GLU A 49 23.09 -3.30 -14.51
C GLU A 49 24.25 -4.15 -13.98
N ILE A 50 24.18 -4.60 -12.72
CA ILE A 50 25.22 -5.46 -12.12
C ILE A 50 25.35 -6.78 -12.88
N SER A 51 24.24 -7.36 -13.35
CA SER A 51 24.26 -8.61 -14.10
C SER A 51 24.96 -8.53 -15.47
N GLN A 52 25.06 -7.32 -16.02
CA GLN A 52 25.74 -7.06 -17.30
C GLN A 52 27.26 -6.87 -17.13
N LEU A 53 27.74 -6.70 -15.90
CA LEU A 53 29.16 -6.52 -15.63
C LEU A 53 29.93 -7.86 -15.71
N PRO A 54 31.20 -7.84 -16.16
CA PRO A 54 32.08 -8.99 -16.04
C PRO A 54 32.19 -9.47 -14.59
N LYS A 55 32.27 -10.79 -14.37
CA LYS A 55 32.31 -11.38 -13.01
C LYS A 55 33.50 -10.94 -12.16
N GLU A 56 34.60 -10.51 -12.79
CA GLU A 56 35.81 -10.03 -12.12
C GLU A 56 35.74 -8.54 -11.75
N THR A 57 34.64 -7.85 -12.06
CA THR A 57 34.49 -6.44 -11.74
C THR A 57 34.45 -6.24 -10.22
N ASN A 58 35.31 -5.36 -9.71
CA ASN A 58 35.29 -4.97 -8.31
C ASN A 58 33.98 -4.23 -8.01
N VAL A 59 33.19 -4.75 -7.07
CA VAL A 59 31.92 -4.13 -6.64
C VAL A 59 32.11 -3.52 -5.26
N TYR A 60 31.54 -2.33 -5.07
CA TYR A 60 31.58 -1.60 -3.81
C TYR A 60 30.17 -1.18 -3.41
N GLU A 61 29.83 -1.38 -2.13
CA GLU A 61 28.53 -0.99 -1.58
C GLU A 61 28.68 0.26 -0.70
N GLY A 62 27.73 1.18 -0.82
CA GLY A 62 27.69 2.40 -0.03
C GLY A 62 27.27 2.13 1.42
N VAL A 63 28.07 2.60 2.37
CA VAL A 63 27.78 2.60 3.81
C VAL A 63 27.89 4.04 4.31
N GLY A 64 26.76 4.77 4.25
CA GLY A 64 26.73 6.20 4.56
C GLY A 64 27.54 7.02 3.54
N LYS A 65 28.67 7.58 3.98
CA LYS A 65 29.59 8.36 3.11
C LYS A 65 30.78 7.55 2.58
N MET A 66 30.89 6.27 2.94
CA MET A 66 31.99 5.39 2.54
C MET A 66 31.51 4.33 1.54
N PHE A 67 32.43 3.76 0.78
CA PHE A 67 32.19 2.62 -0.10
C PHE A 67 33.10 1.47 0.32
N VAL A 68 32.52 0.28 0.55
CA VAL A 68 33.24 -0.90 1.01
C VAL A 68 33.21 -1.97 -0.07
N ALA A 69 34.36 -2.58 -0.35
CA ALA A 69 34.45 -3.66 -1.33
C ALA A 69 33.59 -4.85 -0.86
N SER A 70 32.71 -5.33 -1.74
CA SER A 70 31.76 -6.38 -1.42
C SER A 70 31.73 -7.40 -2.57
N PRO A 71 31.80 -8.72 -2.29
CA PRO A 71 31.72 -9.73 -3.34
C PRO A 71 30.41 -9.62 -4.13
N ILE A 72 30.48 -9.69 -5.46
CA ILE A 72 29.30 -9.59 -6.35
C ILE A 72 28.20 -10.61 -6.00
N THR A 73 28.58 -11.78 -5.48
CA THR A 73 27.66 -12.81 -4.99
C THR A 73 26.84 -12.34 -3.79
N ASN A 74 27.46 -11.63 -2.85
CA ASN A 74 26.77 -11.06 -1.69
C ASN A 74 25.83 -9.94 -2.10
N VAL A 75 26.27 -9.06 -3.01
CA VAL A 75 25.43 -7.97 -3.54
C VAL A 75 24.19 -8.54 -4.25
N ASN A 76 24.37 -9.52 -5.14
CA ASN A 76 23.26 -10.17 -5.84
C ASN A 76 22.29 -10.87 -4.88
N LYS A 77 22.81 -11.53 -3.83
CA LYS A 77 21.96 -12.16 -2.81
C LYS A 77 21.14 -11.11 -2.07
N ARG A 78 21.75 -10.00 -1.62
CA ARG A 78 21.07 -8.91 -0.93
C ARG A 78 19.97 -8.31 -1.82
N LEU A 79 20.30 -7.94 -3.07
CA LEU A 79 19.33 -7.38 -4.01
C LEU A 79 18.15 -8.35 -4.23
N SER A 80 18.42 -9.66 -4.39
CA SER A 80 17.35 -10.65 -4.54
C SER A 80 16.44 -10.75 -3.31
N THR A 81 17.02 -10.75 -2.10
CA THR A 81 16.25 -10.76 -0.84
C THR A 81 15.38 -9.51 -0.71
N GLU A 82 15.98 -8.32 -0.87
CA GLU A 82 15.30 -7.03 -0.76
C GLU A 82 14.19 -6.87 -1.83
N LYS A 83 14.42 -7.40 -3.05
CA LYS A 83 13.37 -7.52 -4.08
C LYS A 83 12.18 -8.33 -3.61
N GLY A 84 12.43 -9.48 -2.98
CA GLY A 84 11.40 -10.39 -2.49
C GLY A 84 10.58 -9.78 -1.34
N GLU A 85 11.26 -9.09 -0.42
CA GLU A 85 10.65 -8.36 0.69
C GLU A 85 9.74 -7.23 0.16
N LEU A 86 10.25 -6.38 -0.76
CA LEU A 86 9.46 -5.31 -1.35
C LEU A 86 8.22 -5.81 -2.09
N LYS A 87 8.34 -6.91 -2.84
CA LYS A 87 7.17 -7.53 -3.51
C LYS A 87 6.14 -8.04 -2.50
N THR A 88 6.60 -8.64 -1.41
CA THR A 88 5.73 -9.13 -0.33
C THR A 88 5.01 -7.97 0.35
N ASP A 89 5.73 -6.89 0.66
CA ASP A 89 5.17 -5.67 1.24
C ASP A 89 4.12 -5.02 0.34
N ILE A 90 4.41 -4.90 -0.96
CA ILE A 90 3.46 -4.35 -1.94
C ILE A 90 2.20 -5.21 -1.96
N SER A 91 2.32 -6.54 -2.03
CA SER A 91 1.16 -7.44 -2.01
C SER A 91 0.32 -7.31 -0.73
N ASN A 92 0.98 -7.15 0.43
CA ASN A 92 0.29 -6.94 1.70
C ASN A 92 -0.44 -5.59 1.75
N LEU A 93 0.17 -4.52 1.21
CA LEU A 93 -0.46 -3.21 1.09
C LEU A 93 -1.63 -3.22 0.11
N GLU A 94 -1.54 -3.95 -1.00
CA GLU A 94 -2.62 -4.13 -1.96
C GLU A 94 -3.83 -4.84 -1.34
N LYS A 95 -3.60 -5.91 -0.56
CA LYS A 95 -4.67 -6.58 0.22
C LYS A 95 -5.33 -5.62 1.21
N LYS A 96 -4.52 -4.83 1.93
CA LYS A 96 -5.01 -3.80 2.86
C LYS A 96 -5.82 -2.74 2.12
N LEU A 97 -5.35 -2.30 0.96
CA LEU A 97 -6.04 -1.33 0.12
C LEU A 97 -7.41 -1.87 -0.32
N GLN A 98 -7.45 -3.09 -0.83
CA GLN A 98 -8.70 -3.73 -1.27
C GLN A 98 -9.71 -3.85 -0.12
N TYR A 99 -9.26 -4.19 1.08
CA TYR A 99 -10.11 -4.22 2.27
C TYR A 99 -10.70 -2.84 2.57
N LEU A 100 -9.87 -1.80 2.59
CA LEU A 100 -10.31 -0.42 2.86
C LEU A 100 -11.28 0.09 1.79
N GLU A 101 -11.01 -0.18 0.51
CA GLU A 101 -11.89 0.18 -0.60
C GLU A 101 -13.24 -0.53 -0.52
N THR A 102 -13.25 -1.81 -0.13
CA THR A 102 -14.48 -2.60 0.08
C THR A 102 -15.28 -2.04 1.26
N THR A 103 -14.63 -1.78 2.39
CA THR A 103 -15.27 -1.17 3.57
C THR A 103 -15.87 0.19 3.23
N HIS A 104 -15.12 1.06 2.56
CA HIS A 104 -15.60 2.38 2.14
C HIS A 104 -16.81 2.26 1.19
N LYS A 105 -16.77 1.35 0.22
CA LYS A 105 -17.89 1.09 -0.70
C LYS A 105 -19.13 0.61 0.05
N ASN A 106 -18.98 -0.35 0.97
CA ASN A 106 -20.09 -0.88 1.76
C ASN A 106 -20.70 0.20 2.66
N SER A 107 -19.89 1.02 3.33
CA SER A 107 -20.36 2.15 4.14
C SER A 107 -21.22 3.13 3.32
N ARG A 108 -20.79 3.47 2.10
CA ARG A 108 -21.58 4.34 1.20
C ARG A 108 -22.89 3.68 0.77
N GLN A 109 -22.87 2.39 0.43
CA GLN A 109 -24.08 1.65 0.07
C GLN A 109 -25.08 1.58 1.23
N HIS A 110 -24.61 1.40 2.47
CA HIS A 110 -25.47 1.41 3.65
C HIS A 110 -26.16 2.78 3.84
N ILE A 111 -25.42 3.88 3.69
CA ILE A 111 -25.98 5.23 3.73
C ILE A 111 -27.05 5.41 2.64
N ASP A 112 -26.74 5.04 1.39
CA ASP A 112 -27.68 5.17 0.27
C ASP A 112 -28.98 4.37 0.50
N GLN A 113 -28.87 3.17 1.10
CA GLN A 113 -30.02 2.36 1.45
C GLN A 113 -30.85 2.99 2.56
N ILE A 114 -30.23 3.56 3.59
CA ILE A 114 -30.91 4.28 4.68
C ILE A 114 -31.73 5.44 4.11
N PHE A 115 -31.14 6.24 3.22
CA PHE A 115 -31.85 7.36 2.57
C PHE A 115 -32.99 6.91 1.64
N LYS A 116 -32.78 5.84 0.84
CA LYS A 116 -33.83 5.27 -0.03
C LYS A 116 -34.97 4.61 0.74
N SER A 117 -34.67 4.04 1.91
CA SER A 117 -35.63 3.43 2.83
C SER A 117 -36.46 4.50 3.58
N GLY A 118 -35.80 5.57 4.03
CA GLY A 118 -36.45 6.68 4.74
C GLY A 118 -37.30 7.60 3.87
N GLY A 119 -37.06 7.64 2.55
CA GLY A 119 -37.86 8.44 1.59
C GLY A 119 -39.14 7.76 1.06
N LYS A 120 -39.48 6.57 1.55
CA LYS A 120 -40.70 5.81 1.17
C LYS A 120 -41.81 5.83 2.23
N ALA A 121 -41.73 6.74 3.21
CA ALA A 121 -42.79 6.98 4.20
C ALA A 121 -43.51 8.30 3.91
#